data_AF-A0A9X3WJW2-F1
#
_entry.id   AF-A0A9X3WJW2-F1
#
_cell.length_a   1.000
_cell.length_b   1.000
_cell.length_c   1.000
_cell.angle_alpha   90.00
_cell.angle_beta   90.00
_cell.angle_gamma   90.00
#
_symmetry.space_group_name_H-M   'P 1'
#
loop_
_entity.id
_entity.type
_entity.pdbx_description
1 polymer ?
#
loop_
_entity_poly.entity_id
_entity_poly.type
_entity_poly.pdbx_seq_one_letter_code
_entity_poly.pdbx_strand_id
1 'polypeptide(L)' 'MSLGWVGFISISLIILCFFYTLSFIENLQEGDKRIAVQSKIVAIVCLGLSLFIPFIFILIAYDF' A
#
# COMPACT_ATOMS: atom_id res chain seq x y z
N MET A 1 0.49 -21.76 6.11
CA MET A 1 1.42 -20.69 5.69
C MET A 1 1.85 -19.94 6.94
N SER A 2 3.15 -19.85 7.26
CA SER A 2 3.61 -19.28 8.54
C SER A 2 3.20 -17.81 8.70
N LEU A 3 2.64 -17.45 9.86
CA LEU A 3 2.23 -16.08 10.26
C LEU A 3 3.32 -15.02 10.01
N GLY A 4 4.60 -15.42 10.01
CA GLY A 4 5.72 -14.52 9.75
C GLY A 4 5.71 -13.90 8.35
N TRP A 5 5.27 -14.63 7.32
CA TRP A 5 5.21 -14.10 5.96
C TRP A 5 4.12 -13.05 5.79
N VAL A 6 2.97 -13.22 6.45
CA VAL A 6 1.87 -12.25 6.45
C VAL A 6 2.28 -10.96 7.16
N GLY A 7 2.98 -11.07 8.29
CA GLY A 7 3.55 -9.92 9.00
C GLY A 7 4.55 -9.15 8.15
N PHE A 8 5.46 -9.87 7.47
CA PHE A 8 6.46 -9.26 6.60
C PHE A 8 5.83 -8.49 5.43
N ILE A 9 4.86 -9.11 4.75
CA ILE A 9 4.10 -8.49 3.64
C ILE A 9 3.37 -7.23 4.12
N SER A 10 2.73 -7.29 5.29
CA SER A 10 1.99 -6.13 5.84
C SER A 10 2.91 -4.95 6.16
N ILE A 11 4.09 -5.21 6.73
CA ILE A 11 5.08 -4.16 7.03
C ILE A 11 5.61 -3.55 5.72
N SER A 12 5.94 -4.36 4.71
CA SER A 12 6.40 -3.85 3.42
C SER A 12 5.34 -2.98 2.74
N LEU A 13 4.05 -3.36 2.82
CA LEU A 13 2.93 -2.57 2.29
C LEU A 13 2.77 -1.23 3.01
N ILE A 14 2.94 -1.18 4.33
CA ILE A 14 2.92 0.07 5.11
C ILE A 14 4.07 0.99 4.68
N ILE A 15 5.30 0.47 4.56
CA ILE A 15 6.46 1.25 4.13
C ILE A 15 6.23 1.85 2.73
N LEU A 16 5.71 1.04 1.79
CA LEU A 16 5.39 1.51 0.45
C LEU A 16 4.29 2.58 0.46
N CYS A 17 3.24 2.44 1.28
CA CYS A 17 2.20 3.46 1.45
C CYS A 17 2.79 4.81 1.90
N PHE A 18 3.67 4.80 2.91
CA PHE A 18 4.31 6.02 3.38
C PHE A 18 5.24 6.62 2.33
N PHE A 19 5.99 5.79 1.60
CA PHE A 19 6.88 6.24 0.53
C PHE A 19 6.10 6.94 -0.59
N TYR A 20 4.99 6.35 -1.06
CA TYR A 20 4.14 6.97 -2.07
C TYR A 20 3.42 8.22 -1.55
N THR A 21 3.07 8.27 -0.26
CA THR A 21 2.51 9.48 0.35
C THR A 21 3.52 10.63 0.36
N LEU A 22 4.77 10.35 0.78
CA LEU A 22 5.86 11.32 0.75
C LEU A 22 6.16 11.79 -0.68
N SER A 23 6.27 10.84 -1.61
CA SER A 23 6.51 11.14 -3.02
C SER A 23 5.37 11.97 -3.63
N PHE A 24 4.12 11.74 -3.24
CA PHE A 24 2.99 12.59 -3.65
C PHE A 24 3.13 14.03 -3.15
N ILE A 25 3.53 14.23 -1.90
CA ILE A 25 3.72 15.55 -1.28
C ILE A 25 4.90 16.28 -1.94
N GLU A 26 6.00 15.59 -2.18
CA GLU A 26 7.21 16.12 -2.83
C GLU A 26 6.92 16.59 -4.27
N ASN A 27 6.24 15.76 -5.06
CA ASN A 27 5.84 16.11 -6.43
C ASN A 27 4.77 17.23 -6.48
N LEU A 28 3.96 17.38 -5.42
CA LEU A 28 3.06 18.52 -5.27
C LEU A 28 3.85 19.83 -5.04
N GLN A 29 4.92 19.77 -4.26
CA GLN A 29 5.82 20.90 -3.98
C GLN A 29 6.65 21.31 -5.20
N GLU A 30 7.11 20.34 -6.01
CA GLU A 30 7.84 20.61 -7.25
C GLU A 30 6.97 21.18 -8.38
N GLY A 31 5.64 21.18 -8.23
CA GLY A 31 4.70 21.75 -9.20
C GLY A 31 4.44 20.85 -10.42
N ASP A 32 5.02 19.65 -10.44
CA ASP A 32 4.91 18.70 -11.54
C ASP A 32 3.62 17.85 -11.44
N LYS A 33 2.52 18.46 -11.87
CA LYS A 33 1.15 17.93 -11.73
C LYS A 33 0.95 16.52 -12.29
N ARG A 34 1.74 16.10 -13.31
CA ARG A 34 1.62 14.75 -13.90
C ARG A 34 2.11 13.66 -12.96
N ILE A 35 3.28 13.86 -12.35
CA ILE A 35 3.89 12.86 -11.46
C ILE A 35 3.13 12.81 -10.13
N ALA A 36 2.65 13.95 -9.63
CA ALA A 36 1.79 14.01 -8.46
C ALA A 36 0.51 13.16 -8.64
N VAL A 37 -0.19 13.27 -9.78
CA VAL A 37 -1.40 12.48 -10.02
C VAL A 37 -1.10 10.98 -10.12
N GLN A 38 0.00 10.59 -10.75
CA GLN A 38 0.41 9.18 -10.78
C GLN A 38 0.74 8.65 -9.37
N SER A 39 1.54 9.40 -8.61
CA SER A 39 1.94 9.01 -7.26
C SER A 39 0.73 8.87 -6.33
N LYS A 40 -0.28 9.74 -6.47
CA LYS A 40 -1.57 9.63 -5.77
C LYS A 40 -2.31 8.34 -6.10
N ILE A 41 -2.41 7.97 -7.38
CA ILE A 41 -3.12 6.75 -7.80
C ILE A 41 -2.39 5.53 -7.26
N VAL A 42 -1.05 5.49 -7.35
CA VAL A 42 -0.27 4.37 -6.84
C VAL A 42 -0.35 4.27 -5.31
N ALA A 43 -0.35 5.39 -4.58
CA ALA A 43 -0.60 5.41 -3.14
C ALA A 43 -1.95 4.76 -2.79
N ILE A 44 -3.03 5.16 -3.48
CA ILE A 44 -4.38 4.62 -3.25
C ILE A 44 -4.45 3.11 -3.56
N VAL A 45 -3.83 2.66 -4.65
CA VAL A 45 -3.78 1.23 -5.01
C VAL A 45 -2.97 0.44 -3.99
N CYS A 46 -1.83 0.96 -3.55
CA CYS A 46 -0.98 0.32 -2.55
C CYS A 46 -1.69 0.21 -1.19
N LEU A 47 -2.41 1.25 -0.78
CA LEU A 47 -3.20 1.27 0.45
C LEU A 47 -4.40 0.33 0.37
N GLY A 48 -5.09 0.30 -0.78
CA GLY A 48 -6.15 -0.67 -1.06
C GLY A 48 -5.66 -2.11 -0.94
N LEU A 49 -4.54 -2.45 -1.61
CA LEU A 49 -3.92 -3.78 -1.53
C LEU A 49 -3.48 -4.12 -0.11
N SER A 50 -2.93 -3.15 0.63
CA SER A 50 -2.52 -3.32 2.03
C SER A 50 -3.66 -3.76 2.94
N LEU A 51 -4.89 -3.30 2.67
CA LEU A 51 -6.06 -3.63 3.46
C LEU A 51 -6.75 -4.90 2.94
N PHE A 52 -6.79 -5.08 1.62
CA PHE A 52 -7.53 -6.16 0.96
C PHE A 52 -6.83 -7.53 1.10
N ILE A 53 -5.49 -7.56 0.99
CA ILE A 53 -4.71 -8.80 1.10
C ILE A 53 -4.90 -9.50 2.46
N PRO A 54 -4.71 -8.85 3.62
CA PRO A 54 -4.91 -9.52 4.91
C PRO A 54 -6.38 -9.89 5.14
N PHE A 55 -7.33 -9.09 4.63
CA PHE A 55 -8.75 -9.36 4.74
C PHE A 55 -9.17 -10.64 3.99
N ILE A 56 -8.72 -10.81 2.74
CA ILE A 56 -8.94 -12.05 1.96
C ILE A 56 -8.27 -13.24 2.65
N PHE A 57 -7.06 -13.05 3.17
CA PHE A 57 -6.33 -14.13 3.83
C PHE A 57 -7.05 -14.66 5.06
N ILE A 58 -7.63 -13.76 5.87
CA ILE A 58 -8.46 -14.11 7.03
C ILE A 58 -9.73 -14.82 6.58
N LEU A 59 -10.43 -14.31 5.56
CA LEU A 59 -11.64 -14.95 5.03
C LEU A 59 -11.38 -16.40 4.58
N ILE A 60 -10.34 -16.64 3.77
CA ILE A 60 -10.02 -17.98 3.29
C ILE A 60 -9.56 -18.90 4.44
N ALA A 61 -8.81 -18.37 5.40
CA ALA A 61 -8.28 -19.16 6.52
C ALA A 61 -9.32 -19.46 7.62
N TYR A 62 -10.41 -18.69 7.70
CA TYR A 62 -11.46 -18.87 8.70
C TYR A 62 -12.67 -19.66 8.15
N ASP A 63 -12.81 -19.74 6.82
CA ASP A 63 -13.86 -20.51 6.13
C ASP A 63 -13.45 -21.99 5.87
N PHE A 64 -12.29 -22.43 6.36
CA PHE A 64 -11.78 -23.82 6.31
C PHE A 64 -11.35 -24.31 7.69
#